data_AF-A0A3L6RNG5-F1
#
_entry.id   AF-A0A3L6RNG5-F1
#
_cell.length_a   1.000
_cell.length_b   1.000
_cell.length_c   1.000
_cell.angle_alpha   90.00
_cell.angle_beta   90.00
_cell.angle_gamma   90.00
#
_symmetry.space_group_name_H-M   'P 1'
#
loop_
_entity.id
_entity.type
_entity.pdbx_description
1 polymer ?
#
loop_
_entity_poly.entity_id
_entity_poly.type
_entity_poly.pdbx_seq_one_letter_code
_entity_poly.pdbx_strand_id
1 'polypeptide(L)'
;MSLITGDPEQSPRDCSRSRSSSSGKHRRGCRVLIVASSTAASLASLALILWLTLRPSSPRFSLLAATATVDDDASATIIVVDAALTAHNPNAHATALYGQLRASASYAGVPLGAGAPLPPLEQPDQDDAVLSALLTSSSSTSPSWWPAPGGRALLRVRIEGQLRWKVASWVSGRHGLTVDCVAAVVPSSAGQQQQQGSSSSPSQCATQRADLGDAFDQLARNHTAPRTIPVVDISPFLLPLADNNNSPECVVEAVRAAAADWGVMHIAGHGITADLMDRLRAAGAAFFALPIHAKEAYANDPAAGRLQGYGSRLATNASGEREWEDYLFHLLHPDALADHALWPAHPPDYVAATREFGRRIREVASALLAILSAGLLGPARGDALEKELTRGRAGDDHDLRLQLKINYYPRCPQPELAVGVEAHTDVSALSFILHNGVPGLQVRHAGRWVTARDEPGTIIVHVGDALEILSNGRYTSVLHRGLVNREAVRVSWVVFCEPPPDAVLLRPLPDLVTTDQPARFTPSTFKQHLDRKLFKKHQRQPVLPPLSPHEHDEQQQQEEDLDGGGHQIN
;
A
#
# COMPACT_ATOMS: atom_id res chain seq x y z
N MET A 1 26.07 35.11 72.69
CA MET A 1 26.20 34.50 74.04
C MET A 1 27.33 33.47 73.96
N SER A 2 28.39 33.71 74.74
CA SER A 2 29.62 32.91 74.98
C SER A 2 30.39 32.37 73.76
N LEU A 3 31.56 32.88 73.31
CA LEU A 3 32.87 33.13 73.95
C LEU A 3 33.57 31.87 74.51
N ILE A 4 34.86 31.73 74.11
CA ILE A 4 36.05 31.21 74.83
C ILE A 4 36.74 29.97 74.19
N THR A 5 37.80 30.21 73.38
CA THR A 5 39.27 29.95 73.60
C THR A 5 39.68 28.49 73.41
N GLY A 6 40.83 28.09 72.87
CA GLY A 6 42.07 28.73 72.44
C GLY A 6 43.12 27.61 72.25
N ASP A 7 43.94 27.72 71.19
CA ASP A 7 45.38 27.39 71.00
C ASP A 7 46.15 26.45 71.96
N PRO A 8 47.41 26.02 71.63
CA PRO A 8 48.01 25.51 70.39
C PRO A 8 49.00 24.32 70.67
N GLU A 9 49.81 23.94 69.68
CA GLU A 9 51.09 23.18 69.77
C GLU A 9 51.13 21.75 70.38
N GLN A 10 51.40 20.76 69.51
CA GLN A 10 52.39 19.70 69.82
C GLN A 10 52.90 19.01 68.54
N SER A 11 54.14 19.36 68.19
CA SER A 11 55.15 18.50 67.55
C SER A 11 56.28 18.37 68.60
N PRO A 12 57.22 17.38 68.61
CA PRO A 12 57.65 16.47 67.55
C PRO A 12 57.92 15.00 68.00
N ARG A 13 58.17 14.08 67.06
CA ARG A 13 59.41 13.25 66.99
C ARG A 13 59.36 12.12 65.94
N ASP A 14 60.45 12.10 65.20
CA ASP A 14 60.99 11.03 64.35
C ASP A 14 60.72 9.59 64.78
N CYS A 15 60.39 8.75 63.80
CA CYS A 15 61.02 7.43 63.65
C CYS A 15 61.26 7.17 62.16
N SER A 16 62.56 7.14 61.82
CA SER A 16 63.07 6.81 60.51
C SER A 16 63.29 5.30 60.37
N ARG A 17 63.29 4.87 59.09
CA ARG A 17 63.85 3.62 58.51
C ARG A 17 63.10 2.30 58.71
N SER A 18 62.42 1.91 57.62
CA SER A 18 62.62 0.59 57.02
C SER A 18 62.42 0.68 55.50
N ARG A 19 63.51 0.47 54.76
CA ARG A 19 63.49 0.20 53.31
C ARG A 19 62.83 -1.17 53.12
N SER A 20 61.78 -1.26 52.31
CA SER A 20 61.51 -2.46 51.53
C SER A 20 61.03 -2.10 50.12
N SER A 21 61.94 -2.29 49.17
CA SER A 21 61.67 -2.23 47.74
C SER A 21 60.78 -3.41 47.31
N SER A 22 59.47 -3.21 47.22
CA SER A 22 58.59 -4.15 46.50
C SER A 22 57.40 -3.50 45.78
N SER A 23 57.14 -2.20 45.95
CA SER A 23 55.97 -1.50 45.37
C SER A 23 56.03 -1.30 43.83
N GLY A 24 57.18 -1.52 43.20
CA GLY A 24 57.34 -1.34 41.74
C GLY A 24 56.81 -2.48 40.87
N LYS A 25 56.69 -3.70 41.40
CA LYS A 25 56.26 -4.88 40.60
C LYS A 25 54.75 -5.06 40.56
N HIS A 26 54.02 -4.79 41.65
CA HIS A 26 52.55 -4.89 41.68
C HIS A 26 51.84 -3.79 40.87
N ARG A 27 52.32 -2.54 40.89
CA ARG A 27 51.78 -1.45 40.07
C ARG A 27 52.01 -1.65 38.56
N ARG A 28 53.10 -2.34 38.18
CA ARG A 28 53.38 -2.70 36.78
C ARG A 28 52.47 -3.83 36.30
N GLY A 29 52.27 -4.88 37.10
CA GLY A 29 51.35 -5.98 36.77
C GLY A 29 49.90 -5.50 36.60
N CYS A 30 49.41 -4.61 37.47
CA CYS A 30 48.06 -4.05 37.37
C CYS A 30 47.88 -3.14 36.13
N ARG A 31 48.89 -2.32 35.79
CA ARG A 31 48.87 -1.49 34.57
C ARG A 31 48.92 -2.34 33.30
N VAL A 32 49.70 -3.42 33.27
CA VAL A 32 49.75 -4.35 32.14
C VAL A 32 48.42 -5.08 31.95
N LEU A 33 47.77 -5.52 33.03
CA LEU A 33 46.45 -6.16 32.97
C LEU A 33 45.35 -5.19 32.52
N ILE A 34 45.35 -3.93 32.98
CA ILE A 34 44.39 -2.91 32.55
C ILE A 34 44.58 -2.58 31.06
N VAL A 35 45.82 -2.37 30.61
CA VAL A 35 46.13 -2.11 29.19
C VAL A 35 45.74 -3.31 28.32
N ALA A 36 46.04 -4.53 28.74
CA ALA A 36 45.66 -5.75 28.02
C ALA A 36 44.12 -5.93 27.95
N SER A 37 43.40 -5.57 29.01
CA SER A 37 41.92 -5.61 29.00
C SER A 37 41.33 -4.54 28.09
N SER A 38 41.92 -3.35 28.04
CA SER A 38 41.49 -2.25 27.18
C SER A 38 41.77 -2.55 25.72
N THR A 39 42.93 -3.15 25.38
CA THR A 39 43.22 -3.56 24.01
C THR A 39 42.33 -4.72 23.57
N ALA A 40 42.06 -5.69 24.44
CA ALA A 40 41.10 -6.76 24.15
C ALA A 40 39.68 -6.23 23.92
N ALA A 41 39.21 -5.28 24.74
CA ALA A 41 37.91 -4.65 24.59
C ALA A 41 37.82 -3.79 23.31
N SER A 42 38.90 -3.07 22.96
CA SER A 42 38.98 -2.31 21.71
C SER A 42 39.01 -3.23 20.48
N LEU A 43 39.74 -4.34 20.53
CA LEU A 43 39.77 -5.35 19.46
C LEU A 43 38.41 -6.04 19.32
N ALA A 44 37.74 -6.37 20.43
CA ALA A 44 36.39 -6.93 20.42
C ALA A 44 35.36 -5.93 19.89
N SER A 45 35.47 -4.65 20.26
CA SER A 45 34.62 -3.57 19.73
C SER A 45 34.87 -3.36 18.23
N LEU A 46 36.13 -3.35 17.79
CA LEU A 46 36.48 -3.24 16.38
C LEU A 46 35.96 -4.45 15.59
N ALA A 47 36.11 -5.66 16.12
CA ALA A 47 35.57 -6.88 15.52
C ALA A 47 34.04 -6.89 15.48
N LEU A 48 33.36 -6.36 16.51
CA LEU A 48 31.91 -6.21 16.55
C LEU A 48 31.43 -5.15 15.56
N ILE A 49 32.11 -4.00 15.46
CA ILE A 49 31.80 -2.96 14.48
C ILE A 49 32.02 -3.52 13.08
N LEU A 50 33.16 -4.19 12.82
CA LEU A 50 33.46 -4.84 11.55
C LEU A 50 32.43 -5.93 11.21
N TRP A 51 31.98 -6.69 12.21
CA TRP A 51 30.94 -7.69 12.04
C TRP A 51 29.58 -7.05 11.75
N LEU A 52 29.21 -5.97 12.44
CA LEU A 52 27.96 -5.24 12.21
C LEU A 52 27.96 -4.50 10.86
N THR A 53 29.10 -4.00 10.40
CA THR A 53 29.23 -3.29 9.11
C THR A 53 29.35 -4.26 7.93
N LEU A 54 29.97 -5.42 8.12
CA LEU A 54 30.11 -6.45 7.07
C LEU A 54 29.03 -7.53 7.14
N ARG A 55 28.07 -7.46 8.07
CA ARG A 55 26.97 -8.43 8.19
C ARG A 55 26.13 -8.36 6.91
N PRO A 56 26.17 -9.38 6.05
CA PRO A 56 25.46 -9.32 4.79
C PRO A 56 23.95 -9.38 5.05
N SER A 57 23.20 -8.50 4.39
CA SER A 57 21.75 -8.52 4.35
C SER A 57 21.27 -9.54 3.33
N SER A 58 20.19 -10.27 3.62
CA SER A 58 19.60 -11.21 2.66
C SER A 58 19.27 -10.55 1.32
N PRO A 59 19.47 -11.25 0.19
CA PRO A 59 19.04 -10.78 -1.11
C PRO A 59 17.53 -10.54 -1.12
N ARG A 60 17.08 -9.57 -1.91
CA ARG A 60 15.66 -9.27 -2.12
C ARG A 60 15.19 -9.96 -3.38
N PHE A 61 14.04 -10.63 -3.32
CA PHE A 61 13.48 -11.30 -4.48
C PHE A 61 12.26 -10.56 -4.99
N SER A 62 12.10 -10.50 -6.31
CA SER A 62 10.90 -10.00 -6.97
C SER A 62 10.46 -10.99 -8.04
N LEU A 63 9.15 -11.21 -8.17
CA LEU A 63 8.57 -11.96 -9.27
C LEU A 63 8.48 -11.03 -10.48
N LEU A 64 9.22 -11.36 -11.54
CA LEU A 64 9.28 -10.62 -12.79
C LEU A 64 8.09 -10.96 -13.68
N ALA A 65 7.83 -12.24 -13.88
CA ALA A 65 6.74 -12.74 -14.71
C ALA A 65 6.28 -14.11 -14.22
N ALA A 66 5.01 -14.42 -14.47
CA ALA A 66 4.49 -15.77 -14.33
C ALA A 66 3.36 -16.00 -15.34
N THR A 67 3.37 -17.14 -16.00
CA THR A 67 2.29 -17.59 -16.88
C THR A 67 1.83 -18.98 -16.43
N ALA A 68 0.57 -19.31 -16.74
CA ALA A 68 0.03 -20.63 -16.54
C ALA A 68 -0.71 -21.06 -17.80
N THR A 69 -0.26 -22.14 -18.43
CA THR A 69 -0.96 -22.74 -19.57
C THR A 69 -1.56 -24.07 -19.16
N VAL A 70 -2.76 -24.33 -19.67
CA VAL A 70 -3.47 -25.59 -19.50
C VAL A 70 -3.48 -26.30 -20.84
N ASP A 71 -2.97 -27.52 -20.84
CA ASP A 71 -3.09 -28.46 -21.95
C ASP A 71 -4.02 -29.59 -21.50
N ASP A 72 -5.24 -29.57 -22.04
CA ASP A 72 -6.25 -30.58 -21.76
C ASP A 72 -6.18 -31.65 -22.87
N ASP A 73 -5.48 -32.73 -22.59
CA ASP A 73 -5.46 -33.91 -23.47
C ASP A 73 -6.47 -34.95 -22.97
N ALA A 74 -6.93 -35.86 -23.83
CA ALA A 74 -8.04 -36.78 -23.53
C ALA A 74 -7.82 -37.74 -22.31
N SER A 75 -6.61 -37.74 -21.73
CA SER A 75 -6.21 -38.59 -20.60
C SER A 75 -5.59 -37.84 -19.40
N ALA A 76 -5.28 -36.55 -19.54
CA ALA A 76 -4.63 -35.76 -18.51
C ALA A 76 -4.76 -34.26 -18.77
N THR A 77 -4.82 -33.49 -17.70
CA THR A 77 -4.68 -32.02 -17.72
C THR A 77 -3.28 -31.68 -17.23
N ILE A 78 -2.50 -31.04 -18.10
CA ILE A 78 -1.15 -30.59 -17.80
C ILE A 78 -1.21 -29.08 -17.54
N ILE A 79 -0.77 -28.67 -16.35
CA ILE A 79 -0.62 -27.25 -16.02
C ILE A 79 0.87 -26.95 -16.04
N VAL A 80 1.28 -26.07 -16.95
CA VAL A 80 2.64 -25.56 -17.06
C VAL A 80 2.67 -24.16 -16.46
N VAL A 81 3.51 -23.96 -15.45
CA VAL A 81 3.76 -22.66 -14.83
C VAL A 81 5.19 -22.25 -15.20
N ASP A 82 5.32 -21.20 -15.99
CA ASP A 82 6.61 -20.54 -16.23
C ASP A 82 6.69 -19.34 -15.29
N ALA A 83 7.71 -19.29 -14.44
CA ALA A 83 7.92 -18.22 -13.48
C ALA A 83 9.36 -17.70 -13.53
N ALA A 84 9.50 -16.39 -13.73
CA ALA A 84 10.77 -15.68 -13.67
C ALA A 84 10.83 -14.80 -12.42
N LEU A 85 11.89 -14.93 -11.64
CA LEU A 85 12.17 -14.10 -10.48
C LEU A 85 13.49 -13.36 -10.67
N THR A 86 13.61 -12.19 -10.05
CA THR A 86 14.89 -11.48 -9.89
C THR A 86 15.32 -11.54 -8.44
N ALA A 87 16.58 -11.85 -8.21
CA ALA A 87 17.25 -11.67 -6.93
C ALA A 87 18.11 -10.40 -7.02
N HIS A 88 17.99 -9.50 -6.05
CA HIS A 88 18.82 -8.30 -5.92
C HIS A 88 19.71 -8.43 -4.68
N ASN A 89 21.01 -8.24 -4.84
CA ASN A 89 21.96 -8.28 -3.74
C ASN A 89 22.22 -6.87 -3.20
N PRO A 90 21.66 -6.48 -2.04
CA PRO A 90 21.79 -5.11 -1.54
C PRO A 90 23.18 -4.81 -0.94
N ASN A 91 24.07 -5.79 -0.86
CA ASN A 91 25.36 -5.64 -0.19
C ASN A 91 26.39 -5.06 -1.15
N ALA A 92 27.13 -4.05 -0.70
CA ALA A 92 28.17 -3.37 -1.49
C ALA A 92 29.52 -4.09 -1.53
N HIS A 93 29.74 -5.11 -0.68
CA HIS A 93 31.05 -5.76 -0.52
C HIS A 93 30.95 -7.27 -0.30
N ALA A 94 29.77 -7.87 -0.58
CA ALA A 94 29.54 -9.28 -0.35
C ALA A 94 28.83 -9.90 -1.56
N THR A 95 29.43 -10.93 -2.14
CA THR A 95 28.83 -11.75 -3.19
C THR A 95 27.89 -12.78 -2.55
N ALA A 96 26.67 -12.88 -3.05
CA ALA A 96 25.73 -13.94 -2.67
C ALA A 96 26.00 -15.21 -3.48
N LEU A 97 26.17 -16.34 -2.81
CA LEU A 97 26.38 -17.65 -3.44
C LEU A 97 25.17 -18.54 -3.16
N TYR A 98 24.38 -18.82 -4.19
CA TYR A 98 23.21 -19.69 -4.11
C TYR A 98 23.56 -21.12 -4.51
N GLY A 99 23.02 -22.09 -3.77
CA GLY A 99 23.19 -23.50 -4.11
C GLY A 99 22.00 -24.34 -3.68
N GLN A 100 21.84 -25.50 -4.32
CA GLN A 100 20.73 -26.42 -4.07
C GLN A 100 19.36 -25.73 -4.16
N LEU A 101 19.23 -24.75 -5.07
CA LEU A 101 17.99 -24.04 -5.28
C LEU A 101 16.96 -24.99 -5.92
N ARG A 102 15.73 -24.94 -5.42
CA ARG A 102 14.60 -25.69 -5.92
C ARG A 102 13.38 -24.79 -5.96
N ALA A 103 12.75 -24.69 -7.12
CA ALA A 103 11.51 -23.96 -7.31
C ALA A 103 10.32 -24.92 -7.24
N SER A 104 9.21 -24.45 -6.68
CA SER A 104 7.94 -25.18 -6.64
C SER A 104 6.78 -24.20 -6.75
N ALA A 105 5.63 -24.66 -7.23
CA ALA A 105 4.41 -23.87 -7.29
C ALA A 105 3.26 -24.63 -6.63
N SER A 106 2.31 -23.90 -6.05
CA SER A 106 1.07 -24.46 -5.52
C SER A 106 -0.09 -23.51 -5.74
N TYR A 107 -1.28 -24.07 -5.87
CA TYR A 107 -2.54 -23.33 -5.95
C TYR A 107 -3.51 -23.91 -4.92
N ALA A 108 -4.12 -23.06 -4.10
CA ALA A 108 -5.02 -23.45 -3.02
C ALA A 108 -4.45 -24.57 -2.10
N GLY A 109 -3.13 -24.58 -1.89
CA GLY A 109 -2.43 -25.59 -1.10
C GLY A 109 -2.13 -26.90 -1.84
N VAL A 110 -2.60 -27.07 -3.08
CA VAL A 110 -2.30 -28.21 -3.95
C VAL A 110 -1.00 -27.94 -4.72
N PRO A 111 0.03 -28.80 -4.63
CA PRO A 111 1.26 -28.65 -5.40
C PRO A 111 1.03 -28.81 -6.91
N LEU A 112 1.59 -27.88 -7.70
CA LEU A 112 1.57 -27.90 -9.16
C LEU A 112 2.86 -28.51 -9.73
N GLY A 113 3.21 -29.71 -9.25
CA GLY A 113 4.31 -30.52 -9.80
C GLY A 113 5.44 -30.76 -8.82
N ALA A 114 6.44 -31.53 -9.25
CA ALA A 114 7.65 -31.78 -8.46
C ALA A 114 8.58 -30.57 -8.53
N GLY A 115 9.27 -30.24 -7.44
CA GLY A 115 10.15 -29.08 -7.42
C GLY A 115 11.28 -29.16 -8.46
N ALA A 116 11.40 -28.15 -9.32
CA ALA A 116 12.42 -28.07 -10.35
C ALA A 116 13.75 -27.55 -9.76
N PRO A 117 14.88 -28.23 -9.99
CA PRO A 117 16.18 -27.73 -9.57
C PRO A 117 16.55 -26.48 -10.38
N LEU A 118 17.10 -25.48 -9.70
CA LEU A 118 17.68 -24.29 -10.32
C LEU A 118 19.21 -24.37 -10.26
N PRO A 119 19.91 -23.87 -11.29
CA PRO A 119 21.37 -23.87 -11.31
C PRO A 119 21.93 -23.05 -10.13
N PRO A 120 23.10 -23.42 -9.59
CA PRO A 120 23.80 -22.56 -8.64
C PRO A 120 24.14 -21.23 -9.31
N LEU A 121 24.10 -20.17 -8.52
CA LEU A 121 24.29 -18.80 -8.99
C LEU A 121 25.27 -18.08 -8.05
N GLU A 122 26.23 -17.38 -8.63
CA GLU A 122 27.04 -16.40 -7.91
C GLU A 122 26.57 -15.01 -8.32
N GLN A 123 26.16 -14.20 -7.36
CA GLN A 123 25.64 -12.86 -7.59
C GLN A 123 26.57 -11.84 -6.94
N PRO A 124 27.28 -11.03 -7.74
CA PRO A 124 28.12 -9.93 -7.27
C PRO A 124 27.37 -8.92 -6.38
N ASP A 125 28.13 -8.05 -5.74
CA ASP A 125 27.62 -6.94 -4.95
C ASP A 125 26.81 -5.96 -5.81
N GLN A 126 25.68 -5.48 -5.28
CA GLN A 126 24.75 -4.55 -5.95
C GLN A 126 24.22 -4.98 -7.33
N ASP A 127 24.39 -6.26 -7.68
CA ASP A 127 23.95 -6.80 -8.97
C ASP A 127 22.54 -7.39 -8.87
N ASP A 128 21.88 -7.53 -10.01
CA ASP A 128 20.60 -8.22 -10.19
C ASP A 128 20.82 -9.53 -10.95
N ALA A 129 20.20 -10.61 -10.48
CA ALA A 129 20.27 -11.90 -11.14
C ALA A 129 18.87 -12.46 -11.40
N VAL A 130 18.61 -12.87 -12.65
CA VAL A 130 17.35 -13.50 -13.05
C VAL A 130 17.42 -15.00 -12.78
N LEU A 131 16.45 -15.49 -12.03
CA LEU A 131 16.21 -16.90 -11.75
C LEU A 131 14.90 -17.32 -12.43
N SER A 132 14.99 -18.03 -13.55
CA SER A 132 13.82 -18.56 -14.26
C SER A 132 13.61 -20.03 -13.93
N ALA A 133 12.38 -20.41 -13.62
CA ALA A 133 11.96 -21.77 -13.34
C ALA A 133 10.77 -22.15 -14.22
N LEU A 134 10.94 -23.18 -15.04
CA LEU A 134 9.82 -23.84 -15.70
C LEU A 134 9.32 -24.98 -14.80
N LEU A 135 8.07 -24.87 -14.34
CA LEU A 135 7.43 -25.84 -13.45
C LEU A 135 6.31 -26.54 -14.22
N THR A 136 6.39 -27.85 -14.33
CA THR A 136 5.38 -28.67 -15.01
C THR A 136 4.66 -29.58 -14.01
N SER A 137 3.33 -29.54 -14.03
CA SER A 137 2.49 -30.57 -13.39
C SER A 137 1.68 -31.33 -14.40
N SER A 138 1.66 -32.65 -14.21
CA SER A 138 0.67 -33.53 -14.83
C SER A 138 -0.35 -33.96 -13.78
N SER A 139 -1.63 -33.74 -14.08
CA SER A 139 -2.76 -34.30 -13.33
C SER A 139 -3.57 -35.19 -14.30
N SER A 140 -3.97 -36.39 -13.88
CA SER A 140 -4.74 -37.31 -14.75
C SER A 140 -6.19 -36.87 -14.98
N THR A 141 -6.63 -35.76 -14.38
CA THR A 141 -7.99 -35.21 -14.53
C THR A 141 -7.95 -33.69 -14.45
N SER A 142 -8.77 -33.02 -15.27
CA SER A 142 -8.99 -31.57 -15.20
C SER A 142 -9.50 -31.23 -13.80
N PRO A 143 -8.69 -30.57 -12.97
CA PRO A 143 -9.01 -30.50 -11.56
C PRO A 143 -10.16 -29.52 -11.34
N SER A 144 -11.22 -29.94 -10.65
CA SER A 144 -12.34 -29.07 -10.27
C SER A 144 -11.92 -27.86 -9.41
N TRP A 145 -10.70 -27.87 -8.87
CA TRP A 145 -10.10 -26.78 -8.13
C TRP A 145 -9.42 -25.73 -9.01
N TRP A 146 -9.13 -26.00 -10.29
CA TRP A 146 -8.48 -25.02 -11.17
C TRP A 146 -9.51 -24.05 -11.79
N PRO A 147 -9.20 -22.74 -11.97
CA PRO A 147 -10.13 -21.82 -12.60
C PRO A 147 -10.43 -22.22 -14.05
N ALA A 148 -11.66 -21.98 -14.49
CA ALA A 148 -12.02 -22.09 -15.90
C ALA A 148 -11.17 -21.13 -16.76
N PRO A 149 -10.98 -21.41 -18.06
CA PRO A 149 -10.24 -20.53 -18.97
C PRO A 149 -10.73 -19.08 -18.89
N GLY A 150 -9.80 -18.13 -18.73
CA GLY A 150 -10.11 -16.71 -18.51
C GLY A 150 -10.40 -16.31 -17.05
N GLY A 151 -10.45 -17.26 -16.11
CA GLY A 151 -10.51 -17.00 -14.67
C GLY A 151 -9.18 -16.52 -14.08
N ARG A 152 -9.19 -15.91 -12.90
CA ARG A 152 -7.96 -15.50 -12.18
C ARG A 152 -7.51 -16.60 -11.22
N ALA A 153 -6.21 -16.89 -11.19
CA ALA A 153 -5.55 -17.78 -10.23
C ALA A 153 -4.46 -17.04 -9.46
N LEU A 154 -4.27 -17.39 -8.18
CA LEU A 154 -3.13 -16.98 -7.36
C LEU A 154 -2.25 -18.19 -7.12
N LEU A 155 -1.03 -18.17 -7.65
CA LEU A 155 -0.05 -19.22 -7.44
C LEU A 155 0.91 -18.79 -6.34
N ARG A 156 1.20 -19.70 -5.40
CA ARG A 156 2.35 -19.54 -4.51
C ARG A 156 3.55 -20.20 -5.17
N VAL A 157 4.50 -19.39 -5.63
CA VAL A 157 5.79 -19.82 -6.16
C VAL A 157 6.81 -19.74 -5.04
N ARG A 158 7.44 -20.87 -4.72
CA ARG A 158 8.40 -21.00 -3.63
C ARG A 158 9.76 -21.41 -4.15
N ILE A 159 10.81 -20.70 -3.73
CA ILE A 159 12.20 -21.11 -3.93
C ILE A 159 12.79 -21.49 -2.58
N GLU A 160 13.35 -22.70 -2.50
CA GLU A 160 14.08 -23.19 -1.33
C GLU A 160 15.52 -23.53 -1.73
N GLY A 161 16.48 -23.31 -0.83
CA GLY A 161 17.86 -23.73 -1.06
C GLY A 161 18.82 -23.24 0.00
N GLN A 162 20.07 -23.03 -0.39
CA GLN A 162 21.15 -22.63 0.49
C GLN A 162 21.79 -21.33 0.00
N LEU A 163 22.07 -20.43 0.94
CA LEU A 163 22.75 -19.16 0.72
C LEU A 163 24.05 -19.11 1.52
N ARG A 164 25.11 -18.61 0.87
CA ARG A 164 26.39 -18.26 1.50
C ARG A 164 26.81 -16.87 1.03
N TRP A 165 27.71 -16.25 1.79
CA TRP A 165 28.28 -14.95 1.48
C TRP A 165 29.77 -15.07 1.28
N LYS A 166 30.29 -14.43 0.23
CA LYS A 166 31.73 -14.32 -0.02
C LYS A 166 32.14 -12.86 0.12
N VAL A 167 33.10 -12.59 0.99
CA VAL A 167 33.73 -11.28 1.20
C VAL A 167 35.23 -11.49 1.04
N ALA A 168 35.81 -10.98 -0.05
CA ALA A 168 37.17 -11.29 -0.48
C ALA A 168 37.43 -12.82 -0.52
N SER A 169 38.35 -13.34 0.29
CA SER A 169 38.68 -14.77 0.37
C SER A 169 37.85 -15.55 1.38
N TRP A 170 37.05 -14.88 2.21
CA TRP A 170 36.25 -15.52 3.25
C TRP A 170 34.86 -15.90 2.72
N VAL A 171 34.40 -17.11 3.04
CA VAL A 171 33.06 -17.61 2.71
C VAL A 171 32.33 -18.00 3.99
N SER A 172 31.11 -17.52 4.15
CA SER A 172 30.28 -17.82 5.33
C SER A 172 29.84 -19.28 5.39
N GLY A 173 29.30 -19.67 6.56
CA GLY A 173 28.51 -20.90 6.69
C GLY A 173 27.26 -20.91 5.79
N ARG A 174 26.62 -22.08 5.67
CA ARG A 174 25.39 -22.27 4.89
C ARG A 174 24.19 -21.77 5.68
N HIS A 175 23.34 -20.99 5.03
CA HIS A 175 22.08 -20.48 5.58
C HIS A 175 20.94 -21.02 4.72
N GLY A 176 19.87 -21.51 5.35
CA GLY A 176 18.67 -21.89 4.63
C GLY A 176 18.03 -20.66 3.98
N LEU A 177 17.65 -20.78 2.72
CA LEU A 177 16.92 -19.77 1.97
C LEU A 177 15.53 -20.31 1.65
N THR A 178 14.51 -19.55 2.01
CA THR A 178 13.13 -19.80 1.59
C THR A 178 12.56 -18.47 1.10
N VAL A 179 12.07 -18.46 -0.13
CA VAL A 179 11.45 -17.31 -0.78
C VAL A 179 10.05 -17.72 -1.18
N ASP A 180 9.04 -16.96 -0.77
CA ASP A 180 7.65 -17.16 -1.15
C ASP A 180 7.16 -15.96 -1.97
N CYS A 181 6.69 -16.22 -3.18
CA CYS A 181 6.15 -15.24 -4.10
C CYS A 181 4.70 -15.59 -4.43
N VAL A 182 3.87 -14.58 -4.65
CA VAL A 182 2.48 -14.76 -5.10
C VAL A 182 2.38 -14.25 -6.53
N ALA A 183 2.01 -15.13 -7.46
CA ALA A 183 1.80 -14.81 -8.85
C ALA A 183 0.31 -14.82 -9.16
N ALA A 184 -0.26 -13.71 -9.63
CA ALA A 184 -1.59 -13.75 -10.24
C ALA A 184 -1.45 -14.13 -11.71
N VAL A 185 -2.22 -15.12 -12.16
CA VAL A 185 -2.20 -15.60 -13.54
C VAL A 185 -3.62 -15.71 -14.06
N VAL A 186 -3.79 -15.54 -15.37
CA VAL A 186 -5.01 -15.90 -16.09
C VAL A 186 -4.67 -17.13 -16.92
N PRO A 187 -5.18 -18.32 -16.58
CA PRO A 187 -4.85 -19.53 -17.32
C PRO A 187 -5.36 -19.44 -18.77
N SER A 188 -4.50 -19.81 -19.71
CA SER A 188 -4.83 -19.89 -21.15
C SER A 188 -4.68 -21.31 -21.68
N SER A 189 -5.44 -21.64 -22.74
CA SER A 189 -5.37 -22.94 -23.42
C SER A 189 -4.18 -23.00 -24.39
N ALA A 190 -3.55 -24.16 -24.52
CA ALA A 190 -2.54 -24.41 -25.54
C ALA A 190 -3.06 -24.04 -26.95
N GLY A 191 -2.41 -23.08 -27.62
CA GLY A 191 -2.79 -22.58 -28.95
C GLY A 191 -3.35 -21.15 -29.01
N GLN A 192 -3.74 -20.54 -27.87
CA GLN A 192 -4.10 -19.11 -27.80
C GLN A 192 -2.92 -18.23 -27.34
N GLN A 193 -1.74 -18.39 -27.94
CA GLN A 193 -0.67 -17.38 -27.83
C GLN A 193 -0.97 -16.20 -28.76
N GLN A 194 -2.00 -15.43 -28.45
CA GLN A 194 -2.27 -14.16 -29.11
C GLN A 194 -2.02 -13.03 -28.12
N GLN A 195 -0.84 -12.38 -28.25
CA GLN A 195 -0.51 -11.00 -27.86
C GLN A 195 -1.14 -10.43 -26.57
N GLN A 196 -1.38 -11.22 -25.52
CA GLN A 196 -1.45 -10.68 -24.17
C GLN A 196 -0.01 -10.49 -23.71
N GLY A 197 0.57 -9.35 -24.10
CA GLY A 197 1.87 -8.93 -23.61
C GLY A 197 1.89 -9.05 -22.10
N SER A 198 2.86 -9.80 -21.58
CA SER A 198 3.19 -9.83 -20.17
C SER A 198 3.64 -8.44 -19.74
N SER A 199 2.72 -7.52 -19.47
CA SER A 199 3.02 -6.28 -18.78
C SER A 199 3.11 -6.54 -17.27
N SER A 200 3.92 -7.53 -16.89
CA SER A 200 4.22 -7.77 -15.49
C SER A 200 5.33 -6.83 -15.06
N SER A 201 4.97 -5.70 -14.43
CA SER A 201 5.98 -4.96 -13.67
C SER A 201 6.46 -5.86 -12.51
N PRO A 202 7.76 -5.84 -12.16
CA PRO A 202 8.31 -6.67 -11.09
C PRO A 202 7.55 -6.47 -9.78
N SER A 203 7.19 -7.57 -9.13
CA SER A 203 6.46 -7.59 -7.86
C SER A 203 7.34 -8.11 -6.74
N GLN A 204 7.59 -7.34 -5.68
CA GLN A 204 8.46 -7.80 -4.60
C GLN A 204 7.85 -9.04 -3.92
N CYS A 205 8.63 -10.12 -3.80
CA CYS A 205 8.20 -11.32 -3.11
C CYS A 205 8.11 -11.05 -1.60
N ALA A 206 7.00 -11.45 -1.00
CA ALA A 206 6.74 -11.15 0.39
C ALA A 206 7.56 -12.06 1.32
N THR A 207 8.28 -11.43 2.25
CA THR A 207 8.46 -11.99 3.59
C THR A 207 7.08 -11.98 4.25
N GLN A 208 6.35 -13.10 4.19
CA GLN A 208 5.06 -13.35 4.84
C GLN A 208 4.07 -12.16 4.89
N ARG A 209 3.02 -12.18 4.07
CA ARG A 209 1.79 -11.35 4.23
C ARG A 209 0.98 -11.78 5.48
N ALA A 210 1.64 -11.92 6.63
CA ALA A 210 1.12 -12.56 7.84
C ALA A 210 -0.06 -11.83 8.49
N ASP A 211 -0.38 -10.61 8.06
CA ASP A 211 -1.47 -9.80 8.61
C ASP A 211 -2.72 -9.75 7.69
N LEU A 212 -2.70 -10.40 6.53
CA LEU A 212 -3.88 -10.59 5.67
C LEU A 212 -4.68 -11.82 6.09
N GLY A 213 -5.92 -11.91 5.63
CA GLY A 213 -6.80 -13.06 5.85
C GLY A 213 -8.16 -12.85 5.19
N ASP A 214 -9.02 -13.85 5.29
CA ASP A 214 -10.39 -13.75 4.78
C ASP A 214 -11.16 -12.65 5.52
N ALA A 215 -11.87 -11.80 4.76
CA ALA A 215 -12.62 -10.69 5.34
C ALA A 215 -13.68 -11.13 6.37
N PHE A 216 -14.34 -12.27 6.18
CA PHE A 216 -15.32 -12.80 7.13
C PHE A 216 -14.64 -13.29 8.41
N ASP A 217 -13.53 -14.02 8.30
CA ASP A 217 -12.75 -14.47 9.46
C ASP A 217 -12.23 -13.29 10.29
N GLN A 218 -11.79 -12.23 9.62
CA GLN A 218 -11.28 -11.02 10.28
C GLN A 218 -12.42 -10.25 10.97
N LEU A 219 -13.61 -10.19 10.35
CA LEU A 219 -14.80 -9.62 11.00
C LEU A 219 -15.18 -10.44 12.25
N ALA A 220 -15.21 -11.78 12.15
CA ALA A 220 -15.53 -12.68 13.26
C ALA A 220 -14.58 -12.49 14.45
N ARG A 221 -13.26 -12.38 14.20
CA ARG A 221 -12.25 -12.10 15.24
C ARG A 221 -12.48 -10.75 15.92
N ASN A 222 -12.93 -9.74 15.16
CA ASN A 222 -13.21 -8.40 15.66
C ASN A 222 -14.39 -8.32 16.64
N HIS A 223 -15.33 -9.28 16.64
CA HIS A 223 -16.43 -9.30 17.62
C HIS A 223 -15.95 -9.45 19.07
N THR A 224 -14.71 -9.90 19.29
CA THR A 224 -14.10 -10.02 20.62
C THR A 224 -13.34 -8.76 21.09
N ALA A 225 -13.22 -7.74 20.23
CA ALA A 225 -12.46 -6.52 20.51
C ALA A 225 -13.37 -5.32 20.88
N PRO A 226 -12.98 -4.48 21.86
CA PRO A 226 -13.83 -3.42 22.40
C PRO A 226 -13.91 -2.12 21.56
N ARG A 227 -13.31 -2.05 20.36
CA ARG A 227 -13.22 -0.82 19.56
C ARG A 227 -13.87 -0.98 18.19
N THR A 228 -14.91 -0.20 17.93
CA THR A 228 -15.61 -0.12 16.64
C THR A 228 -15.56 1.30 16.10
N ILE A 229 -15.67 1.43 14.78
CA ILE A 229 -15.80 2.73 14.11
C ILE A 229 -17.05 3.43 14.68
N PRO A 230 -16.97 4.73 15.05
CA PRO A 230 -18.10 5.45 15.62
C PRO A 230 -19.24 5.61 14.61
N VAL A 231 -20.47 5.53 15.09
CA VAL A 231 -21.69 5.86 14.33
C VAL A 231 -22.23 7.20 14.84
N VAL A 232 -22.46 8.14 13.93
CA VAL A 232 -22.92 9.49 14.26
C VAL A 232 -24.18 9.83 13.46
N ASP A 233 -25.27 10.12 14.14
CA ASP A 233 -26.50 10.63 13.50
C ASP A 233 -26.38 12.13 13.26
N ILE A 234 -26.36 12.53 11.99
CA ILE A 234 -26.23 13.93 11.58
C ILE A 234 -27.58 14.60 11.30
N SER A 235 -28.70 13.88 11.44
CA SER A 235 -30.04 14.44 11.20
C SER A 235 -30.36 15.69 12.03
N PRO A 236 -29.94 15.84 13.32
CA PRO A 236 -30.24 17.04 14.09
C PRO A 236 -29.57 18.31 13.53
N PHE A 237 -28.47 18.17 12.78
CA PHE A 237 -27.82 19.29 12.11
C PHE A 237 -28.53 19.66 10.80
N LEU A 238 -29.04 18.66 10.06
CA LEU A 238 -29.73 18.86 8.79
C LEU A 238 -31.17 19.38 8.98
N LEU A 239 -31.84 18.94 10.04
CA LEU A 239 -33.22 19.26 10.37
C LEU A 239 -33.27 19.70 11.85
N PRO A 240 -32.99 20.98 12.14
CA PRO A 240 -33.07 21.51 13.50
C PRO A 240 -34.53 21.58 13.93
N LEU A 241 -35.09 20.46 14.40
CA LEU A 241 -36.39 20.44 15.08
C LEU A 241 -36.20 20.87 16.53
N ALA A 242 -37.13 21.68 17.04
CA ALA A 242 -37.03 22.32 18.35
C ALA A 242 -37.13 21.36 19.56
N ASP A 243 -37.52 20.09 19.34
CA ASP A 243 -37.94 19.16 20.42
C ASP A 243 -37.06 17.90 20.56
N ASN A 244 -35.87 17.87 19.94
CA ASN A 244 -34.98 16.70 20.02
C ASN A 244 -33.93 16.91 21.13
N ASN A 245 -33.74 15.92 22.02
CA ASN A 245 -32.69 15.95 23.07
C ASN A 245 -31.23 16.00 22.54
N ASN A 246 -31.01 15.99 21.22
CA ASN A 246 -29.69 16.14 20.60
C ASN A 246 -29.62 17.50 19.90
N SER A 247 -28.79 18.41 20.41
CA SER A 247 -28.58 19.72 19.79
C SER A 247 -27.59 19.63 18.62
N PRO A 248 -27.63 20.57 17.65
CA PRO A 248 -26.63 20.66 16.57
C PRO A 248 -25.18 20.71 17.09
N GLU A 249 -24.94 21.29 18.27
CA GLU A 249 -23.64 21.33 18.92
C GLU A 249 -23.14 19.94 19.34
N CYS A 250 -24.02 19.06 19.81
CA CYS A 250 -23.67 17.68 20.12
C CYS A 250 -23.24 16.91 18.86
N VAL A 251 -23.90 17.15 17.72
CA VAL A 251 -23.52 16.57 16.43
C VAL A 251 -22.15 17.08 16.00
N VAL A 252 -21.91 18.39 16.10
CA VAL A 252 -20.60 19.01 15.81
C VAL A 252 -19.49 18.37 16.64
N GLU A 253 -19.70 18.21 17.94
CA GLU A 253 -18.70 17.61 18.82
C GLU A 253 -18.47 16.13 18.51
N ALA A 254 -19.52 15.36 18.23
CA ALA A 254 -19.42 13.94 17.89
C ALA A 254 -18.64 13.71 16.57
N VAL A 255 -18.97 14.48 15.53
CA VAL A 255 -18.26 14.43 14.24
C VAL A 255 -16.82 14.90 14.40
N ARG A 256 -16.57 15.99 15.15
CA ARG A 256 -15.22 16.49 15.44
C ARG A 256 -14.37 15.44 16.15
N ALA A 257 -14.90 14.79 17.18
CA ALA A 257 -14.21 13.76 17.94
C ALA A 257 -13.88 12.54 17.07
N ALA A 258 -14.84 12.07 16.27
CA ALA A 258 -14.62 10.95 15.36
C ALA A 258 -13.58 11.27 14.27
N ALA A 259 -13.64 12.47 13.67
CA ALA A 259 -12.67 12.92 12.67
C ALA A 259 -11.25 13.08 13.24
N ALA A 260 -11.11 13.49 14.49
CA ALA A 260 -9.82 13.65 15.16
C ALA A 260 -9.22 12.32 15.61
N ASP A 261 -10.00 11.48 16.30
CA ASP A 261 -9.50 10.22 16.89
C ASP A 261 -9.41 9.10 15.85
N TRP A 262 -10.47 8.90 15.08
CA TRP A 262 -10.57 7.78 14.12
C TRP A 262 -10.19 8.17 12.70
N GLY A 263 -10.51 9.40 12.27
CA GLY A 263 -10.42 9.79 10.86
C GLY A 263 -11.44 9.09 9.96
N VAL A 264 -12.37 8.33 10.56
CA VAL A 264 -13.43 7.59 9.89
C VAL A 264 -14.65 7.48 10.81
N MET A 265 -15.85 7.50 10.24
CA MET A 265 -17.11 7.27 10.97
C MET A 265 -18.19 6.69 10.06
N HIS A 266 -19.20 6.06 10.63
CA HIS A 266 -20.48 5.85 9.96
C HIS A 266 -21.37 7.06 10.23
N ILE A 267 -21.99 7.62 9.19
CA ILE A 267 -23.01 8.66 9.34
C ILE A 267 -24.40 8.05 9.15
N ALA A 268 -25.33 8.37 10.05
CA ALA A 268 -26.76 8.07 9.95
C ALA A 268 -27.55 9.38 9.77
N GLY A 269 -28.83 9.28 9.39
CA GLY A 269 -29.69 10.47 9.29
C GLY A 269 -29.28 11.46 8.18
N HIS A 270 -28.49 11.01 7.21
CA HIS A 270 -27.94 11.82 6.11
C HIS A 270 -28.97 12.23 5.04
N GLY A 271 -30.23 11.81 5.16
CA GLY A 271 -31.33 12.26 4.28
C GLY A 271 -31.31 11.71 2.85
N ILE A 272 -30.45 10.73 2.54
CA ILE A 272 -30.49 9.99 1.26
C ILE A 272 -31.44 8.80 1.45
N THR A 273 -32.43 8.64 0.58
CA THR A 273 -33.44 7.59 0.73
C THR A 273 -32.84 6.20 0.51
N ALA A 274 -33.37 5.21 1.23
CA ALA A 274 -32.97 3.81 1.05
C ALA A 274 -33.20 3.34 -0.40
N ASP A 275 -34.34 3.70 -1.00
CA ASP A 275 -34.65 3.42 -2.41
C ASP A 275 -33.54 3.89 -3.37
N LEU A 276 -33.07 5.13 -3.23
CA LEU A 276 -32.03 5.66 -4.11
C LEU A 276 -30.70 4.92 -3.93
N MET A 277 -30.33 4.61 -2.68
CA MET A 277 -29.12 3.82 -2.40
C MET A 277 -29.23 2.40 -2.97
N ASP A 278 -30.40 1.78 -2.89
CA ASP A 278 -30.64 0.44 -3.41
C ASP A 278 -30.65 0.41 -4.94
N ARG A 279 -31.23 1.42 -5.60
CA ARG A 279 -31.15 1.58 -7.06
C ARG A 279 -29.70 1.79 -7.53
N LEU A 280 -28.91 2.61 -6.84
CA LEU A 280 -27.48 2.78 -7.12
C LEU A 280 -26.72 1.46 -6.99
N ARG A 281 -26.94 0.72 -5.88
CA ARG A 281 -26.31 -0.59 -5.64
C ARG A 281 -26.69 -1.60 -6.71
N ALA A 282 -27.98 -1.70 -7.04
CA ALA A 282 -28.48 -2.61 -8.06
C ALA A 282 -27.90 -2.27 -9.45
N ALA A 283 -27.86 -0.99 -9.81
CA ALA A 283 -27.34 -0.56 -11.10
C ALA A 283 -25.84 -0.87 -11.25
N GLY A 284 -25.03 -0.57 -10.23
CA GLY A 284 -23.61 -0.90 -10.23
C GLY A 284 -23.35 -2.40 -10.26
N ALA A 285 -24.07 -3.19 -9.45
CA ALA A 285 -23.94 -4.64 -9.43
C ALA A 285 -24.32 -5.27 -10.79
N ALA A 286 -25.38 -4.79 -11.42
CA ALA A 286 -25.81 -5.25 -12.73
C ALA A 286 -24.80 -4.89 -13.84
N PHE A 287 -24.15 -3.73 -13.79
CA PHE A 287 -23.04 -3.41 -14.69
C PHE A 287 -21.90 -4.42 -14.58
N PHE A 288 -21.47 -4.77 -13.36
CA PHE A 288 -20.38 -5.73 -13.18
C PHE A 288 -20.76 -7.17 -13.55
N ALA A 289 -22.05 -7.51 -13.52
CA ALA A 289 -22.58 -8.78 -14.00
C ALA A 289 -22.60 -8.92 -15.54
N LEU A 290 -22.39 -7.83 -16.29
CA LEU A 290 -22.28 -7.90 -17.75
C LEU A 290 -21.06 -8.72 -18.20
N PRO A 291 -21.08 -9.32 -19.41
CA PRO A 291 -19.91 -9.92 -20.01
C PRO A 291 -18.72 -8.96 -20.09
N ILE A 292 -17.48 -9.47 -20.00
CA ILE A 292 -16.25 -8.64 -20.03
C ILE A 292 -16.23 -7.71 -21.24
N HIS A 293 -16.52 -8.21 -22.45
CA HIS A 293 -16.51 -7.39 -23.67
C HIS A 293 -17.46 -6.18 -23.62
N ALA A 294 -18.58 -6.28 -22.90
CA ALA A 294 -19.52 -5.18 -22.72
C ALA A 294 -19.00 -4.13 -21.72
N LYS A 295 -18.21 -4.57 -20.71
CA LYS A 295 -17.54 -3.66 -19.77
C LYS A 295 -16.32 -2.98 -20.39
N GLU A 296 -15.56 -3.70 -21.22
CA GLU A 296 -14.39 -3.17 -21.95
C GLU A 296 -14.78 -2.07 -22.95
N ALA A 297 -16.04 -1.98 -23.38
CA ALA A 297 -16.55 -0.83 -24.14
C ALA A 297 -16.40 0.50 -23.38
N TYR A 298 -16.26 0.45 -22.05
CA TYR A 298 -16.05 1.61 -21.18
C TYR A 298 -14.60 1.71 -20.69
N ALA A 299 -13.64 0.96 -21.27
CA ALA A 299 -12.28 0.87 -20.75
C ALA A 299 -11.56 2.23 -20.65
N ASN A 300 -10.91 2.43 -19.51
CA ASN A 300 -9.96 3.50 -19.32
C ASN A 300 -8.68 3.25 -20.15
N ASP A 301 -7.86 4.30 -20.30
CA ASP A 301 -6.55 4.21 -20.95
C ASP A 301 -5.56 5.11 -20.20
N PRO A 302 -4.97 4.61 -19.10
CA PRO A 302 -4.03 5.39 -18.31
C PRO A 302 -2.77 5.79 -19.09
N ALA A 303 -2.35 5.00 -20.08
CA ALA A 303 -1.19 5.30 -20.91
C ALA A 303 -1.43 6.53 -21.80
N ALA A 304 -2.66 6.69 -22.29
CA ALA A 304 -3.11 7.91 -22.97
C ALA A 304 -3.62 9.01 -22.01
N GLY A 305 -3.48 8.84 -20.68
CA GLY A 305 -3.94 9.80 -19.68
C GLY A 305 -5.45 9.80 -19.41
N ARG A 306 -6.22 8.87 -19.98
CA ARG A 306 -7.66 8.70 -19.71
C ARG A 306 -7.86 7.80 -18.50
N LEU A 307 -7.95 8.40 -17.31
CA LEU A 307 -8.10 7.67 -16.04
C LEU A 307 -9.54 7.20 -15.76
N GLN A 308 -10.55 7.85 -16.36
CA GLN A 308 -11.95 7.48 -16.22
C GLN A 308 -12.31 6.30 -17.13
N GLY A 309 -13.25 5.49 -16.68
CA GLY A 309 -13.73 4.27 -17.35
C GLY A 309 -13.60 3.02 -16.48
N TYR A 310 -13.96 1.90 -17.08
CA TYR A 310 -13.75 0.57 -16.55
C TYR A 310 -12.24 0.24 -16.54
N GLY A 311 -11.76 -0.31 -15.44
CA GLY A 311 -10.41 -0.82 -15.29
C GLY A 311 -10.42 -2.17 -14.61
N SER A 312 -9.59 -3.07 -15.10
CA SER A 312 -9.31 -4.35 -14.45
C SER A 312 -7.88 -4.33 -13.95
N ARG A 313 -7.68 -4.33 -12.62
CA ARG A 313 -6.33 -4.39 -12.06
C ARG A 313 -5.92 -5.86 -11.93
N LEU A 314 -5.39 -6.42 -13.01
CA LEU A 314 -4.26 -7.36 -12.89
C LEU A 314 -2.92 -6.61 -12.93
N ALA A 315 -2.97 -5.28 -13.02
CA ALA A 315 -1.83 -4.39 -13.05
C ALA A 315 -1.12 -4.34 -11.68
N THR A 316 0.20 -4.42 -11.76
CA THR A 316 1.10 -4.19 -10.64
C THR A 316 0.92 -2.75 -10.17
N ASN A 317 0.50 -2.53 -8.92
CA ASN A 317 0.48 -1.18 -8.37
C ASN A 317 1.92 -0.69 -8.13
N ALA A 318 2.08 0.58 -7.75
CA ALA A 318 3.39 1.20 -7.58
C ALA A 318 4.29 0.52 -6.50
N SER A 319 3.76 -0.40 -5.69
CA SER A 319 4.52 -1.24 -4.75
C SER A 319 4.87 -2.64 -5.28
N GLY A 320 4.54 -2.96 -6.53
CA GLY A 320 4.70 -4.34 -7.00
C GLY A 320 3.50 -5.23 -6.68
N GLU A 321 2.44 -4.72 -6.05
CA GLU A 321 1.36 -5.57 -5.50
C GLU A 321 0.18 -5.65 -6.47
N ARG A 322 -0.41 -6.85 -6.59
CA ARG A 322 -1.58 -7.08 -7.44
C ARG A 322 -2.84 -6.95 -6.59
N GLU A 323 -3.67 -5.98 -6.91
CA GLU A 323 -4.98 -5.75 -6.29
C GLU A 323 -6.01 -6.71 -6.87
N TRP A 324 -6.83 -7.33 -6.02
CA TRP A 324 -7.88 -8.25 -6.45
C TRP A 324 -9.19 -7.51 -6.68
N GLU A 325 -9.17 -6.55 -7.59
CA GLU A 325 -10.32 -5.70 -7.90
C GLU A 325 -10.45 -5.39 -9.40
N ASP A 326 -11.70 -5.19 -9.81
CA ASP A 326 -12.07 -4.44 -11.00
C ASP A 326 -12.78 -3.17 -10.54
N TYR A 327 -12.78 -2.13 -11.36
CA TYR A 327 -13.47 -0.89 -11.01
C TYR A 327 -14.07 -0.17 -12.21
N LEU A 328 -15.02 0.70 -11.92
CA LEU A 328 -15.52 1.72 -12.83
C LEU A 328 -15.32 3.07 -12.16
N PHE A 329 -14.62 3.99 -12.83
CA PHE A 329 -14.28 5.30 -12.28
C PHE A 329 -14.76 6.43 -13.19
N HIS A 330 -15.54 7.36 -12.68
CA HIS A 330 -15.94 8.54 -13.45
C HIS A 330 -16.31 9.72 -12.55
N LEU A 331 -16.32 10.92 -13.12
CA LEU A 331 -16.81 12.11 -12.46
C LEU A 331 -18.32 12.01 -12.22
N LEU A 332 -18.76 12.37 -11.03
CA LEU A 332 -20.14 12.37 -10.56
C LEU A 332 -20.70 13.79 -10.43
N HIS A 333 -19.89 14.74 -9.94
CA HIS A 333 -20.25 16.15 -9.78
C HIS A 333 -19.04 17.06 -10.04
N PRO A 334 -19.21 18.23 -10.66
CA PRO A 334 -20.46 18.74 -11.24
C PRO A 334 -20.85 17.97 -12.50
N ASP A 335 -22.15 17.67 -12.66
CA ASP A 335 -22.71 16.90 -13.78
C ASP A 335 -22.32 17.52 -15.14
N ALA A 336 -22.26 18.85 -15.23
CA ALA A 336 -21.87 19.58 -16.45
C ALA A 336 -20.42 19.31 -16.93
N LEU A 337 -19.55 18.80 -16.06
CA LEU A 337 -18.18 18.40 -16.42
C LEU A 337 -18.04 16.89 -16.61
N ALA A 338 -19.09 16.11 -16.32
CA ALA A 338 -19.05 14.66 -16.42
C ALA A 338 -19.10 14.21 -17.88
N ASP A 339 -18.21 13.30 -18.26
CA ASP A 339 -18.27 12.64 -19.55
C ASP A 339 -19.28 11.49 -19.50
N HIS A 340 -20.53 11.78 -19.88
CA HIS A 340 -21.60 10.79 -19.86
C HIS A 340 -21.43 9.66 -20.87
N ALA A 341 -20.51 9.76 -21.84
CA ALA A 341 -20.18 8.63 -22.71
C ALA A 341 -19.51 7.49 -21.92
N LEU A 342 -18.86 7.82 -20.80
CA LEU A 342 -18.22 6.85 -19.90
C LEU A 342 -19.18 6.29 -18.84
N TRP A 343 -20.42 6.74 -18.80
CA TRP A 343 -21.43 6.22 -17.89
C TRP A 343 -22.14 5.02 -18.55
N PRO A 344 -22.23 3.86 -17.89
CA PRO A 344 -22.94 2.70 -18.40
C PRO A 344 -24.36 3.03 -18.87
N ALA A 345 -24.65 2.73 -20.13
CA ALA A 345 -26.00 2.79 -20.69
C ALA A 345 -26.83 1.56 -20.26
N HIS A 346 -26.15 0.48 -19.89
CA HIS A 346 -26.73 -0.73 -19.34
C HIS A 346 -26.13 -1.00 -17.95
N PRO A 347 -26.97 -1.16 -16.91
CA PRO A 347 -28.43 -1.15 -16.94
C PRO A 347 -29.03 0.27 -17.15
N PRO A 348 -30.26 0.39 -17.70
CA PRO A 348 -30.87 1.69 -18.02
C PRO A 348 -30.99 2.68 -16.85
N ASP A 349 -31.13 2.17 -15.62
CA ASP A 349 -31.27 3.02 -14.42
C ASP A 349 -29.91 3.54 -13.89
N TYR A 350 -28.78 3.12 -14.46
CA TYR A 350 -27.46 3.54 -13.98
C TYR A 350 -27.31 5.06 -14.00
N VAL A 351 -27.60 5.68 -15.15
CA VAL A 351 -27.42 7.14 -15.31
C VAL A 351 -28.37 7.91 -14.40
N ALA A 352 -29.65 7.51 -14.35
CA ALA A 352 -30.66 8.21 -13.56
C ALA A 352 -30.39 8.10 -12.05
N ALA A 353 -30.14 6.89 -11.54
CA ALA A 353 -29.84 6.66 -10.13
C ALA A 353 -28.52 7.34 -9.71
N THR A 354 -27.48 7.22 -10.54
CA THR A 354 -26.17 7.81 -10.25
C THR A 354 -26.22 9.33 -10.24
N ARG A 355 -26.92 9.97 -11.19
CA ARG A 355 -27.07 11.43 -11.23
C ARG A 355 -27.82 11.96 -10.01
N GLU A 356 -28.96 11.37 -9.66
CA GLU A 356 -29.71 11.82 -8.48
C GLU A 356 -28.90 11.58 -7.20
N PHE A 357 -28.20 10.45 -7.08
CA PHE A 357 -27.30 10.20 -5.96
C PHE A 357 -26.18 11.25 -5.88
N GLY A 358 -25.58 11.63 -7.01
CA GLY A 358 -24.55 12.68 -7.08
C GLY A 358 -25.00 14.02 -6.50
N ARG A 359 -26.22 14.43 -6.81
CA ARG A 359 -26.83 15.64 -6.26
C ARG A 359 -27.00 15.53 -4.74
N ARG A 360 -27.57 14.43 -4.26
CA ARG A 360 -27.82 14.21 -2.82
C ARG A 360 -26.52 14.11 -2.00
N ILE A 361 -25.52 13.38 -2.50
CA ILE A 361 -24.26 13.22 -1.77
C ILE A 361 -23.44 14.52 -1.74
N ARG A 362 -23.60 15.40 -2.74
CA ARG A 362 -23.01 16.75 -2.73
C ARG A 362 -23.58 17.64 -1.62
N GLU A 363 -24.89 17.54 -1.35
CA GLU A 363 -25.54 18.23 -0.22
C GLU A 363 -25.00 17.70 1.12
N VAL A 364 -24.87 16.38 1.26
CA VAL A 364 -24.28 15.75 2.46
C VAL A 364 -22.81 16.17 2.65
N ALA A 365 -22.04 16.29 1.58
CA ALA A 365 -20.65 16.76 1.63
C ALA A 365 -20.55 18.18 2.17
N SER A 366 -21.37 19.12 1.69
CA SER A 366 -21.42 20.48 2.26
C SER A 366 -21.80 20.48 3.73
N ALA A 367 -22.81 19.70 4.12
CA ALA A 367 -23.23 19.63 5.51
C ALA A 367 -22.11 19.13 6.43
N LEU A 368 -21.39 18.07 6.04
CA LEU A 368 -20.26 17.56 6.81
C LEU A 368 -19.08 18.53 6.85
N LEU A 369 -18.75 19.18 5.74
CA LEU A 369 -17.72 20.22 5.73
C LEU A 369 -18.11 21.37 6.65
N ALA A 370 -19.40 21.68 6.77
CA ALA A 370 -19.88 22.70 7.69
C ALA A 370 -19.78 22.29 9.16
N ILE A 371 -20.19 21.06 9.49
CA ILE A 371 -20.05 20.47 10.82
C ILE A 371 -18.58 20.43 11.24
N LEU A 372 -17.69 19.98 10.35
CA LEU A 372 -16.25 19.91 10.59
C LEU A 372 -15.62 21.31 10.74
N SER A 373 -16.06 22.28 9.94
CA SER A 373 -15.58 23.67 10.08
C SER A 373 -15.98 24.25 11.43
N ALA A 374 -17.23 24.05 11.84
CA ALA A 374 -17.72 24.46 13.15
C ALA A 374 -16.97 23.75 14.30
N GLY A 375 -16.63 22.47 14.12
CA GLY A 375 -15.82 21.73 15.09
C GLY A 375 -14.38 22.23 15.22
N LEU A 376 -13.79 22.80 14.16
CA LEU A 376 -12.43 23.36 14.20
C LEU A 376 -12.38 24.80 14.72
N LEU A 377 -13.31 25.64 14.28
CA LEU A 377 -13.23 27.10 14.39
C LEU A 377 -14.43 27.74 15.10
N GLY A 378 -15.42 26.95 15.49
CA GLY A 378 -16.69 27.41 16.05
C GLY A 378 -17.76 27.70 14.98
N PRO A 379 -19.04 27.79 15.39
CA PRO A 379 -20.19 27.83 14.47
C PRO A 379 -20.20 29.05 13.53
N ALA A 380 -19.61 30.18 13.93
CA ALA A 380 -19.51 31.38 13.11
C ALA A 380 -18.60 31.23 11.87
N ARG A 381 -17.79 30.15 11.82
CA ARG A 381 -16.87 29.83 10.72
C ARG A 381 -17.25 28.51 10.05
N GLY A 382 -18.55 28.18 10.05
CA GLY A 382 -19.08 26.94 9.49
C GLY A 382 -18.84 26.75 7.98
N ASP A 383 -18.44 27.76 7.23
CA ASP A 383 -18.13 27.64 5.79
C ASP A 383 -16.63 27.45 5.49
N ALA A 384 -15.76 27.51 6.51
CA ALA A 384 -14.33 27.73 6.32
C ALA A 384 -13.62 26.64 5.51
N LEU A 385 -13.91 25.35 5.75
CA LEU A 385 -13.27 24.25 5.02
C LEU A 385 -13.73 24.20 3.56
N GLU A 386 -15.05 24.27 3.32
CA GLU A 386 -15.56 24.23 1.95
C GLU A 386 -15.03 25.42 1.14
N LYS A 387 -15.03 26.61 1.72
CA LYS A 387 -14.49 27.82 1.10
C LYS A 387 -13.02 27.69 0.70
N GLU A 388 -12.17 27.11 1.55
CA GLU A 388 -10.75 26.92 1.19
C GLU A 388 -10.55 25.77 0.19
N LEU A 389 -11.47 24.80 0.12
CA LEU A 389 -11.45 23.72 -0.87
C LEU A 389 -11.99 24.14 -2.25
N THR A 390 -12.67 25.28 -2.35
CA THR A 390 -13.27 25.79 -3.59
C THR A 390 -12.65 27.08 -4.10
N ARG A 391 -11.94 27.83 -3.25
CA ARG A 391 -11.27 29.09 -3.63
C ARG A 391 -9.96 28.83 -4.37
N GLY A 392 -9.92 29.20 -5.64
CA GLY A 392 -8.74 29.15 -6.49
C GLY A 392 -7.65 30.12 -6.04
N ARG A 393 -6.41 29.85 -6.45
CA ARG A 393 -5.24 30.70 -6.18
C ARG A 393 -5.36 32.11 -6.75
N ALA A 394 -6.15 32.29 -7.82
CA ALA A 394 -6.40 33.60 -8.41
C ALA A 394 -7.58 34.34 -7.72
N GLY A 395 -8.18 33.75 -6.69
CA GLY A 395 -9.34 34.29 -5.98
C GLY A 395 -10.68 34.02 -6.67
N ASP A 396 -10.67 33.20 -7.72
CA ASP A 396 -11.84 32.66 -8.41
C ASP A 396 -12.48 31.52 -7.61
N ASP A 397 -13.81 31.42 -7.70
CA ASP A 397 -14.56 30.36 -7.03
C ASP A 397 -14.79 29.19 -8.00
N HIS A 398 -14.56 27.99 -7.50
CA HIS A 398 -14.84 26.74 -8.19
C HIS A 398 -15.87 25.91 -7.42
N ASP A 399 -16.30 24.80 -8.00
CA ASP A 399 -17.03 23.78 -7.25
C ASP A 399 -16.10 22.59 -6.92
N LEU A 400 -16.47 21.85 -5.89
CA LEU A 400 -15.86 20.57 -5.55
C LEU A 400 -16.11 19.56 -6.66
N ARG A 401 -15.16 18.64 -6.86
CA ARG A 401 -15.31 17.50 -7.77
C ARG A 401 -15.63 16.27 -6.95
N LEU A 402 -16.75 15.62 -7.26
CA LEU A 402 -17.07 14.32 -6.69
C LEU A 402 -16.75 13.25 -7.72
N GLN A 403 -15.81 12.35 -7.44
CA GLN A 403 -15.46 11.24 -8.31
C GLN A 403 -16.03 9.94 -7.76
N LEU A 404 -16.80 9.20 -8.56
CA LEU A 404 -17.35 7.90 -8.19
C LEU A 404 -16.41 6.80 -8.65
N LYS A 405 -15.99 5.94 -7.72
CA LYS A 405 -15.33 4.66 -8.00
C LYS A 405 -16.19 3.53 -7.48
N ILE A 406 -16.70 2.69 -8.38
CA ILE A 406 -17.35 1.43 -8.02
C ILE A 406 -16.27 0.36 -8.04
N ASN A 407 -15.91 -0.19 -6.89
CA ASN A 407 -14.96 -1.28 -6.78
C ASN A 407 -15.71 -2.61 -6.70
N TYR A 408 -15.31 -3.56 -7.54
CA TYR A 408 -15.82 -4.92 -7.60
C TYR A 408 -14.72 -5.89 -7.22
N TYR A 409 -14.93 -6.63 -6.12
CA TYR A 409 -14.00 -7.63 -5.62
C TYR A 409 -14.59 -9.01 -5.87
N PRO A 410 -14.12 -9.74 -6.90
CA PRO A 410 -14.54 -11.11 -7.13
C PRO A 410 -14.19 -12.00 -5.93
N ARG A 411 -14.87 -13.14 -5.79
CA ARG A 411 -14.46 -14.19 -4.84
C ARG A 411 -12.99 -14.52 -5.06
N CYS A 412 -12.22 -14.53 -3.98
CA CYS A 412 -10.80 -14.85 -4.01
C CYS A 412 -10.59 -16.23 -3.41
N PRO A 413 -10.04 -17.22 -4.14
CA PRO A 413 -9.80 -18.56 -3.60
C PRO A 413 -8.75 -18.56 -2.48
N GLN A 414 -7.86 -17.57 -2.44
CA GLN A 414 -6.75 -17.46 -1.48
C GLN A 414 -6.64 -16.02 -0.91
N PRO A 415 -7.62 -15.58 -0.10
CA PRO A 415 -7.69 -14.21 0.42
C PRO A 415 -6.55 -13.88 1.39
N GLU A 416 -5.87 -14.87 1.96
CA GLU A 416 -4.64 -14.70 2.71
C GLU A 416 -3.45 -14.27 1.85
N LEU A 417 -3.55 -14.43 0.52
CA LEU A 417 -2.51 -14.07 -0.43
C LEU A 417 -2.83 -12.82 -1.25
N ALA A 418 -4.01 -12.23 -1.12
CA ALA A 418 -4.42 -11.08 -1.91
C ALA A 418 -5.06 -9.99 -1.07
N VAL A 419 -4.95 -8.77 -1.56
CA VAL A 419 -5.65 -7.61 -1.02
C VAL A 419 -6.51 -7.03 -2.14
N GLY A 420 -7.71 -6.58 -1.82
CA GLY A 420 -8.58 -5.89 -2.77
C GLY A 420 -8.02 -4.51 -3.08
N VAL A 421 -7.72 -3.73 -2.05
CA VAL A 421 -7.03 -2.43 -2.15
C VAL A 421 -5.96 -2.36 -1.07
N GLU A 422 -4.76 -1.94 -1.44
CA GLU A 422 -3.61 -1.87 -0.54
C GLU A 422 -3.81 -0.87 0.61
N ALA A 423 -2.93 -0.92 1.60
CA ALA A 423 -2.94 0.03 2.70
C ALA A 423 -2.59 1.44 2.19
N HIS A 424 -3.55 2.36 2.27
CA HIS A 424 -3.40 3.75 1.82
C HIS A 424 -4.19 4.71 2.71
N THR A 425 -3.99 6.01 2.49
CA THR A 425 -4.90 7.06 2.94
C THR A 425 -5.54 7.70 1.71
N ASP A 426 -6.71 8.31 1.86
CA ASP A 426 -7.37 8.98 0.73
C ASP A 426 -6.79 10.37 0.53
N VAL A 427 -6.53 10.75 -0.72
CA VAL A 427 -6.03 12.12 -1.02
C VAL A 427 -7.12 13.18 -0.94
N SER A 428 -8.39 12.77 -1.07
CA SER A 428 -9.59 13.60 -1.09
C SER A 428 -9.73 14.49 0.16
N ALA A 429 -10.73 15.37 0.18
CA ALA A 429 -11.16 16.03 1.40
C ALA A 429 -11.98 15.07 2.27
N LEU A 430 -13.00 14.46 1.67
CA LEU A 430 -13.84 13.45 2.28
C LEU A 430 -14.02 12.29 1.28
N SER A 431 -14.22 11.08 1.79
CA SER A 431 -14.67 9.95 0.96
C SER A 431 -15.92 9.32 1.56
N PHE A 432 -16.94 9.09 0.73
CA PHE A 432 -18.21 8.47 1.12
C PHE A 432 -18.27 7.06 0.56
N ILE A 433 -18.43 6.06 1.42
CA ILE A 433 -18.38 4.65 1.03
C ILE A 433 -19.72 3.98 1.36
N LEU A 434 -20.35 3.45 0.32
CA LEU A 434 -21.42 2.46 0.40
C LEU A 434 -20.85 1.07 0.06
N HIS A 435 -21.43 0.01 0.62
CA HIS A 435 -21.11 -1.35 0.23
C HIS A 435 -22.37 -2.25 0.22
N ASN A 436 -22.22 -3.47 -0.29
CA ASN A 436 -23.29 -4.46 -0.45
C ASN A 436 -23.44 -5.40 0.76
N GLY A 437 -23.09 -4.95 1.98
CA GLY A 437 -23.10 -5.78 3.20
C GLY A 437 -21.97 -6.81 3.34
N VAL A 438 -21.16 -7.04 2.29
CA VAL A 438 -19.99 -7.94 2.38
C VAL A 438 -18.81 -7.21 3.05
N PRO A 439 -18.21 -7.77 4.12
CA PRO A 439 -17.11 -7.14 4.83
C PRO A 439 -15.84 -7.08 3.97
N GLY A 440 -14.98 -6.12 4.28
CA GLY A 440 -13.67 -6.01 3.62
C GLY A 440 -12.88 -4.78 4.01
N LEU A 441 -13.52 -3.67 4.33
CA LEU A 441 -12.81 -2.47 4.78
C LEU A 441 -12.15 -2.72 6.13
N GLN A 442 -10.84 -2.45 6.22
CA GLN A 442 -10.10 -2.39 7.47
C GLN A 442 -9.46 -1.02 7.64
N VAL A 443 -9.52 -0.49 8.86
CA VAL A 443 -8.93 0.80 9.24
C VAL A 443 -7.88 0.57 10.31
N ARG A 444 -6.73 1.25 10.20
CA ARG A 444 -5.63 1.14 11.15
C ARG A 444 -5.79 2.17 12.25
N HIS A 445 -6.36 1.73 13.37
CA HIS A 445 -6.60 2.56 14.54
C HIS A 445 -5.78 2.07 15.74
N ALA A 446 -5.10 2.99 16.44
CA ALA A 446 -4.21 2.69 17.57
C ALA A 446 -3.23 1.53 17.33
N GLY A 447 -2.63 1.49 16.14
CA GLY A 447 -1.64 0.47 15.75
C GLY A 447 -2.22 -0.90 15.37
N ARG A 448 -3.56 -1.05 15.31
CA ARG A 448 -4.24 -2.31 14.97
C ARG A 448 -5.18 -2.13 13.78
N TRP A 449 -5.32 -3.17 12.97
CA TRP A 449 -6.35 -3.23 11.94
C TRP A 449 -7.72 -3.54 12.55
N VAL A 450 -8.71 -2.71 12.25
CA VAL A 450 -10.10 -2.85 12.67
C VAL A 450 -10.96 -2.99 11.42
N THR A 451 -11.56 -4.15 11.22
CA THR A 451 -12.59 -4.41 10.20
C THR A 451 -13.86 -3.63 10.50
N ALA A 452 -14.32 -2.83 9.54
CA ALA A 452 -15.59 -2.12 9.59
C ALA A 452 -16.76 -3.11 9.58
N ARG A 453 -17.80 -2.82 10.37
CA ARG A 453 -19.03 -3.62 10.41
C ARG A 453 -20.00 -3.09 9.36
N ASP A 454 -20.94 -3.94 8.96
CA ASP A 454 -22.10 -3.49 8.21
C ASP A 454 -23.06 -2.79 9.18
N GLU A 455 -23.29 -1.50 8.96
CA GLU A 455 -24.22 -0.67 9.74
C GLU A 455 -25.33 -0.20 8.79
N PRO A 456 -26.49 -0.90 8.77
CA PRO A 456 -27.54 -0.65 7.78
C PRO A 456 -28.03 0.79 7.78
N GLY A 457 -28.24 1.35 6.59
CA GLY A 457 -28.73 2.73 6.43
C GLY A 457 -27.72 3.81 6.78
N THR A 458 -26.44 3.46 6.93
CA THR A 458 -25.35 4.42 7.13
C THR A 458 -24.45 4.54 5.90
N ILE A 459 -23.66 5.62 5.87
CA ILE A 459 -22.57 5.83 4.92
C ILE A 459 -21.27 5.91 5.70
N ILE A 460 -20.23 5.16 5.30
CA ILE A 460 -18.91 5.31 5.90
C ILE A 460 -18.24 6.55 5.32
N VAL A 461 -17.73 7.43 6.17
CA VAL A 461 -17.04 8.67 5.78
C VAL A 461 -15.61 8.64 6.28
N HIS A 462 -14.66 8.77 5.35
CA HIS A 462 -13.26 9.03 5.67
C HIS A 462 -12.96 10.52 5.60
N VAL A 463 -12.12 11.00 6.53
CA VAL A 463 -11.37 12.23 6.37
C VAL A 463 -10.15 11.93 5.53
N GLY A 464 -9.95 12.67 4.45
CA GLY A 464 -8.78 12.51 3.57
C GLY A 464 -7.67 13.53 3.84
N ASP A 465 -6.57 13.36 3.11
CA ASP A 465 -5.34 14.14 3.26
C ASP A 465 -5.59 15.65 3.12
N ALA A 466 -6.51 16.08 2.24
CA ALA A 466 -6.78 17.51 2.04
C ALA A 466 -7.32 18.15 3.33
N LEU A 467 -8.22 17.48 4.06
CA LEU A 467 -8.72 17.99 5.34
C LEU A 467 -7.70 17.84 6.47
N GLU A 468 -6.86 16.80 6.46
CA GLU A 468 -5.74 16.70 7.39
C GLU A 468 -4.77 17.89 7.22
N ILE A 469 -4.46 18.27 5.98
CA ILE A 469 -3.63 19.45 5.66
C ILE A 469 -4.31 20.74 6.14
N LEU A 470 -5.56 20.99 5.74
CA LEU A 470 -6.29 22.22 6.11
C LEU A 470 -6.44 22.37 7.63
N SER A 471 -6.69 21.27 8.34
CA SER A 471 -6.85 21.25 9.80
C SER A 471 -5.53 21.30 10.58
N ASN A 472 -4.39 21.43 9.90
CA ASN A 472 -3.04 21.32 10.50
C ASN A 472 -2.85 20.01 11.30
N GLY A 473 -3.46 18.92 10.82
CA GLY A 473 -3.38 17.58 11.41
C GLY A 473 -4.20 17.42 12.68
N ARG A 474 -5.26 18.22 12.87
CA ARG A 474 -6.26 18.05 13.93
C ARG A 474 -7.32 17.01 13.57
N TYR A 475 -7.61 16.86 12.28
CA TYR A 475 -8.35 15.71 11.75
C TYR A 475 -7.39 14.73 11.09
N THR A 476 -7.68 13.44 11.22
CA THR A 476 -6.77 12.35 10.88
C THR A 476 -7.12 11.75 9.52
N SER A 477 -6.17 11.71 8.60
CA SER A 477 -6.29 10.91 7.37
C SER A 477 -5.85 9.48 7.66
N VAL A 478 -6.82 8.58 7.89
CA VAL A 478 -6.53 7.26 8.46
C VAL A 478 -6.11 6.22 7.41
N LEU A 479 -5.07 5.45 7.74
CA LEU A 479 -4.62 4.30 6.95
C LEU A 479 -5.72 3.24 6.90
N HIS A 480 -6.10 2.80 5.72
CA HIS A 480 -7.13 1.80 5.51
C HIS A 480 -6.78 0.89 4.31
N ARG A 481 -7.42 -0.28 4.23
CA ARG A 481 -7.25 -1.26 3.15
C ARG A 481 -8.55 -2.02 2.89
N GLY A 482 -8.66 -2.66 1.73
CA GLY A 482 -9.78 -3.54 1.38
C GLY A 482 -9.35 -5.00 1.34
N LEU A 483 -9.89 -5.84 2.20
CA LEU A 483 -9.72 -7.30 2.15
C LEU A 483 -10.67 -7.94 1.12
N VAL A 484 -10.29 -9.14 0.70
CA VAL A 484 -11.12 -10.04 -0.12
C VAL A 484 -11.50 -11.29 0.65
N ASN A 485 -12.40 -12.09 0.10
CA ASN A 485 -12.92 -13.29 0.75
C ASN A 485 -13.26 -14.40 -0.26
N ARG A 486 -13.39 -15.64 0.21
CA ARG A 486 -13.72 -16.82 -0.61
C ARG A 486 -15.21 -16.96 -0.96
N GLU A 487 -16.08 -16.41 -0.12
CA GLU A 487 -17.49 -16.80 -0.06
C GLU A 487 -18.41 -15.92 -0.94
N ALA A 488 -18.13 -14.63 -1.02
CA ALA A 488 -19.03 -13.63 -1.58
C ALA A 488 -18.29 -12.54 -2.38
N VAL A 489 -18.92 -12.10 -3.46
CA VAL A 489 -18.50 -10.92 -4.21
C VAL A 489 -18.78 -9.68 -3.37
N ARG A 490 -17.75 -8.87 -3.12
CA ARG A 490 -17.90 -7.58 -2.45
C ARG A 490 -17.98 -6.48 -3.50
N VAL A 491 -18.88 -5.53 -3.31
CA VAL A 491 -18.96 -4.31 -4.13
C VAL A 491 -19.03 -3.10 -3.21
N SER A 492 -18.28 -2.05 -3.54
CA SER A 492 -18.34 -0.77 -2.85
C SER A 492 -18.43 0.39 -3.83
N TRP A 493 -19.21 1.40 -3.47
CA TRP A 493 -19.32 2.67 -4.20
C TRP A 493 -18.65 3.74 -3.35
N VAL A 494 -17.52 4.26 -3.83
CA VAL A 494 -16.74 5.28 -3.15
C VAL A 494 -16.88 6.59 -3.91
N VAL A 495 -17.35 7.63 -3.23
CA VAL A 495 -17.37 8.99 -3.76
C VAL A 495 -16.25 9.79 -3.11
N PHE A 496 -15.25 10.16 -3.89
CA PHE A 496 -14.16 11.03 -3.45
C PHE A 496 -14.56 12.49 -3.65
N CYS A 497 -14.61 13.25 -2.57
CA CYS A 497 -14.86 14.69 -2.58
C CYS A 497 -13.53 15.44 -2.66
N GLU A 498 -13.22 16.00 -3.82
CA GLU A 498 -11.91 16.54 -4.14
C GLU A 498 -11.98 18.02 -4.49
N PRO A 499 -11.00 18.83 -4.07
CA PRO A 499 -10.85 20.19 -4.57
C PRO A 499 -10.39 20.16 -6.05
N PRO A 500 -10.63 21.23 -6.83
CA PRO A 500 -10.07 21.39 -8.17
C PRO A 500 -8.55 21.15 -8.20
N PRO A 501 -8.04 20.24 -9.05
CA PRO A 501 -6.70 19.68 -8.91
C PRO A 501 -5.56 20.70 -9.04
N ASP A 502 -5.69 21.60 -10.00
CA ASP A 502 -4.66 22.61 -10.29
C ASP A 502 -4.95 23.98 -9.65
N ALA A 503 -6.22 24.30 -9.38
CA ALA A 503 -6.59 25.67 -9.02
C ALA A 503 -6.44 25.97 -7.53
N VAL A 504 -6.76 25.00 -6.66
CA VAL A 504 -6.79 25.17 -5.20
C VAL A 504 -5.44 24.84 -4.57
N LEU A 505 -5.02 25.66 -3.61
CA LEU A 505 -3.79 25.48 -2.85
C LEU A 505 -4.10 24.92 -1.46
N LEU A 506 -3.70 23.68 -1.22
CA LEU A 506 -3.83 23.05 0.10
C LEU A 506 -2.74 23.57 1.03
N ARG A 507 -3.14 24.09 2.19
CA ARG A 507 -2.28 24.57 3.27
C ARG A 507 -3.04 24.60 4.59
N PRO A 508 -2.37 24.52 5.75
CA PRO A 508 -3.05 24.74 7.02
C PRO A 508 -3.83 26.05 7.04
N LEU A 509 -5.06 26.01 7.58
CA LEU A 509 -5.88 27.19 7.80
C LEU A 509 -5.11 28.20 8.65
N PRO A 510 -5.05 29.49 8.27
CA PRO A 510 -4.34 30.50 9.05
C PRO A 510 -4.76 30.56 10.52
N ASP A 511 -6.06 30.38 10.79
CA ASP A 511 -6.61 30.39 12.15
C ASP A 511 -6.07 29.24 13.05
N LEU A 512 -5.48 28.20 12.45
CA LEU A 512 -4.96 27.02 13.14
C LEU A 512 -3.42 27.00 13.24
N VAL A 513 -2.76 28.06 12.75
CA VAL A 513 -1.30 28.21 12.79
C VAL A 513 -0.94 29.31 13.78
N THR A 514 -0.18 28.95 14.81
CA THR A 514 0.30 29.88 15.85
C THR A 514 1.78 29.64 16.11
N THR A 515 2.43 30.50 16.91
CA THR A 515 3.83 30.29 17.32
C THR A 515 4.04 28.94 18.00
N ASP A 516 3.07 28.49 18.81
CA ASP A 516 3.12 27.23 19.54
C ASP A 516 2.63 26.03 18.71
N GLN A 517 1.91 26.29 17.61
CA GLN A 517 1.43 25.29 16.67
C GLN A 517 1.80 25.70 15.24
N PRO A 518 3.07 25.55 14.84
CA PRO A 518 3.51 25.91 13.50
C PRO A 518 2.84 25.04 12.44
N ALA A 519 2.88 25.51 11.19
CA ALA A 519 2.36 24.77 10.05
C ALA A 519 3.10 23.43 9.89
N ARG A 520 2.37 22.31 9.96
CA ARG A 520 2.92 20.94 9.80
C ARG A 520 3.04 20.52 8.35
N PHE A 521 2.35 21.21 7.45
CA PHE A 521 2.24 20.87 6.03
C PHE A 521 2.70 22.02 5.15
N THR A 522 3.54 21.71 4.16
CA THR A 522 3.97 22.66 3.14
C THR A 522 2.85 22.87 2.12
N PRO A 523 2.58 24.12 1.69
CA PRO A 523 1.57 24.39 0.67
C PRO A 523 1.85 23.65 -0.64
N SER A 524 0.80 23.06 -1.23
CA SER A 524 0.85 22.51 -2.59
C SER A 524 -0.53 22.40 -3.20
N THR A 525 -0.63 22.37 -4.52
CA THR A 525 -1.93 22.06 -5.16
C THR A 525 -2.35 20.62 -4.89
N PHE A 526 -3.64 20.32 -5.04
CA PHE A 526 -4.13 18.95 -4.90
C PHE A 526 -3.45 17.99 -5.89
N LYS A 527 -3.24 18.41 -7.15
CA LYS A 527 -2.49 17.65 -8.15
C LYS A 527 -1.06 17.36 -7.70
N GLN A 528 -0.33 18.37 -7.20
CA GLN A 528 1.04 18.18 -6.72
C GLN A 528 1.11 17.23 -5.52
N HIS A 529 0.10 17.23 -4.65
CA HIS A 529 0.01 16.30 -3.53
C HIS A 529 -0.25 14.86 -4.02
N LEU A 530 -1.22 14.70 -4.92
CA LEU A 530 -1.54 13.42 -5.57
C LEU A 530 -0.30 12.85 -6.28
N ASP A 531 0.34 13.64 -7.14
CA ASP A 531 1.55 13.26 -7.88
C ASP A 531 2.65 12.82 -6.92
N ARG A 532 2.94 13.60 -5.87
CA ARG A 532 3.98 13.25 -4.88
C ARG A 532 3.69 11.92 -4.20
N LYS A 533 2.42 11.63 -3.91
CA LYS A 533 2.02 10.37 -3.28
C LYS A 533 2.18 9.19 -4.22
N LEU A 534 1.86 9.37 -5.50
CA LEU A 534 2.12 8.39 -6.55
C LEU A 534 3.63 8.19 -6.78
N PHE A 535 4.41 9.26 -6.96
CA PHE A 535 5.86 9.21 -7.18
C PHE A 535 6.64 8.61 -6.00
N LYS A 536 6.29 8.93 -4.76
CA LYS A 536 6.90 8.29 -3.57
C LYS A 536 6.66 6.78 -3.53
N LYS A 537 5.54 6.30 -4.08
CA LYS A 537 5.33 4.85 -4.25
C LYS A 537 6.28 4.30 -5.35
N HIS A 538 6.44 5.01 -6.48
CA HIS A 538 7.34 4.59 -7.57
C HIS A 538 8.83 4.58 -7.17
N GLN A 539 9.31 5.52 -6.35
CA GLN A 539 10.71 5.54 -5.86
C GLN A 539 11.05 4.40 -4.89
N ARG A 540 10.06 3.64 -4.40
CA ARG A 540 10.32 2.38 -3.68
C ARG A 540 10.66 1.23 -4.63
N GLN A 541 10.56 1.42 -5.95
CA GLN A 541 11.10 0.53 -6.97
C GLN A 541 12.53 1.00 -7.34
N PRO A 542 13.49 0.08 -7.53
CA PRO A 542 14.81 0.46 -8.00
C PRO A 542 14.69 1.00 -9.44
N VAL A 543 15.00 2.29 -9.61
CA VAL A 543 15.20 2.90 -10.92
C VAL A 543 16.61 2.49 -11.37
N LEU A 544 16.71 1.73 -12.46
CA LEU A 544 17.99 1.48 -13.11
C LEU A 544 18.64 2.83 -13.45
N PRO A 545 19.94 3.03 -13.15
CA PRO A 545 20.62 4.25 -13.52
C PRO A 545 20.64 4.41 -15.04
N PRO A 546 20.65 5.66 -15.57
CA PRO A 546 20.84 5.88 -17.00
C PRO A 546 22.17 5.26 -17.46
N LEU A 547 22.14 4.58 -18.60
CA LEU A 547 23.34 4.03 -19.25
C LEU A 547 24.38 5.14 -19.42
N SER A 548 25.64 4.78 -19.20
CA SER A 548 26.74 5.74 -19.26
C SER A 548 27.02 6.15 -20.72
N PRO A 549 27.58 7.35 -20.97
CA PRO A 549 27.84 7.84 -22.33
C PRO A 549 28.73 6.92 -23.18
N HIS A 550 29.44 5.97 -22.57
CA HIS A 550 30.30 5.02 -23.26
C HIS A 550 29.54 3.88 -23.97
N GLU A 551 28.28 3.62 -23.63
CA GLU A 551 27.49 2.55 -24.25
C GLU A 551 26.71 3.01 -25.51
N HIS A 552 26.69 4.32 -25.77
CA HIS A 552 26.11 4.87 -27.01
C HIS A 552 27.04 4.73 -28.22
N ASP A 553 28.36 4.76 -28.02
CA ASP A 553 29.33 4.64 -29.11
C ASP A 553 29.47 3.19 -29.63
N GLU A 554 29.27 2.18 -28.77
CA GLU A 554 29.32 0.77 -29.20
C GLU A 554 28.08 0.33 -29.99
N GLN A 555 26.93 0.98 -29.80
CA GLN A 555 25.72 0.70 -30.60
C GLN A 555 25.74 1.38 -31.98
N GLN A 556 26.38 2.54 -32.13
CA GLN A 556 26.53 3.17 -33.45
C GLN A 556 27.56 2.45 -34.33
N GLN A 557 28.58 1.83 -33.74
CA GLN A 557 29.56 1.04 -34.50
C GLN A 557 29.05 -0.34 -34.96
N GLN A 558 27.98 -0.87 -34.38
CA GLN A 558 27.35 -2.12 -34.87
C GLN A 558 26.30 -1.89 -35.98
N GLU A 559 25.77 -0.68 -36.13
CA GLU A 559 24.85 -0.34 -37.24
C GLU A 559 25.58 0.05 -38.54
N GLU A 560 26.82 0.55 -38.49
CA GLU A 560 27.60 0.87 -39.71
C GLU A 560 28.27 -0.35 -40.37
N ASP A 561 28.45 -1.47 -39.65
CA ASP A 561 29.05 -2.70 -40.20
C ASP A 561 28.04 -3.61 -40.95
N LEU A 562 26.74 -3.26 -40.95
CA LEU A 562 25.67 -4.05 -41.58
C LEU A 562 25.22 -3.51 -42.96
N ASP A 563 25.66 -2.31 -43.36
CA ASP A 563 25.23 -1.67 -44.64
C ASP A 563 26.32 -1.71 -45.75
N GLY A 564 27.43 -2.41 -45.50
CA GLY A 564 28.60 -2.49 -46.40
C GLY A 564 28.68 -3.78 -47.24
N GLY A 565 27.61 -4.19 -47.92
CA GLY A 565 27.59 -5.44 -48.71
C GLY A 565 26.77 -5.36 -50.00
N GLY A 566 27.23 -4.60 -50.99
CA GLY A 566 26.54 -4.44 -52.28
C GLY A 566 26.74 -5.59 -53.30
N HIS A 567 25.65 -5.87 -54.03
CA HIS A 567 25.53 -6.16 -55.48
C HIS A 567 26.00 -7.51 -56.09
N GLN A 568 25.07 -8.25 -56.74
CA GLN A 568 24.97 -8.43 -58.21
C GLN A 568 23.82 -9.40 -58.63
N ILE A 569 22.81 -8.91 -59.37
CA ILE A 569 22.50 -9.15 -60.81
C ILE A 569 22.24 -10.62 -61.22
N ASN A 570 20.97 -11.02 -61.39
CA ASN A 570 20.27 -11.20 -62.68
C ASN A 570 18.79 -11.53 -62.47
#